data_AF-A0A7L2SNC6-F1
#
_entry.id   AF-A0A7L2SNC6-F1
#
_cell.length_a   1.000
_cell.length_b   1.000
_cell.length_c   1.000
_cell.angle_alpha   90.00
_cell.angle_beta   90.00
_cell.angle_gamma   90.00
#
_symmetry.space_group_name_H-M   'P 1'
#
loop_
_entity.id
_entity.type
_entity.pdbx_description
1 polymer ?
#
loop_
_entity_poly.entity_id
_entity_poly.type
_entity_poly.pdbx_seq_one_letter_code
_entity_poly.pdbx_strand_id
1 'polypeptide(L)' 'FPFFPGKRLPPSVFLLPPPPEELSGPRPTLSLTCLVRGFFPESIDVQWQKNQENIPEAGKSGNAGNSG' A
#
# COMPACT_ATOMS: atom_id res chain seq x y z
N PHE A 1 -4.76 -23.79 2.13
CA PHE A 1 -3.73 -23.78 3.20
C PHE A 1 -4.42 -24.01 4.54
N PRO A 2 -4.03 -25.00 5.37
CA PRO A 2 -4.70 -25.22 6.64
C PRO A 2 -4.40 -24.07 7.60
N PHE A 3 -5.46 -23.53 8.18
CA PHE A 3 -5.47 -22.35 9.05
C PHE A 3 -4.94 -22.77 10.42
N PHE A 4 -3.67 -22.45 10.72
CA PHE A 4 -3.11 -22.67 12.06
C PHE A 4 -3.47 -21.47 12.95
N PRO A 5 -4.29 -21.66 14.00
CA PRO A 5 -4.63 -20.57 14.92
C PRO A 5 -3.35 -20.05 15.60
N GLY A 6 -3.06 -18.76 15.42
CA GLY A 6 -1.97 -18.05 16.12
C GLY A 6 -0.71 -17.73 15.31
N LYS A 7 -0.58 -18.16 14.05
CA LYS A 7 0.59 -17.79 13.23
C LYS A 7 0.43 -16.40 12.62
N ARG A 8 1.03 -15.36 13.21
CA ARG A 8 1.15 -14.04 12.58
C ARG A 8 2.22 -14.08 11.50
N LEU A 9 1.87 -13.63 10.29
CA LEU A 9 2.82 -13.51 9.19
C LEU A 9 3.11 -12.03 8.94
N PRO A 10 4.38 -11.62 8.92
CA PRO A 10 4.73 -10.24 8.62
C PRO A 10 4.39 -9.92 7.15
N PRO A 11 3.88 -8.70 6.87
CA PRO A 11 3.66 -8.27 5.50
C PRO A 11 4.95 -8.12 4.72
N SER A 12 4.92 -8.55 3.47
CA SER A 12 5.88 -8.10 2.46
C SER A 12 5.34 -6.82 1.83
N VAL A 13 6.11 -5.74 1.94
CA VAL A 13 5.73 -4.40 1.47
C VAL A 13 6.61 -4.00 0.30
N PHE A 14 5.97 -3.57 -0.80
CA PHE A 14 6.65 -3.09 -1.99
C PHE A 14 6.09 -1.72 -2.38
N LEU A 15 6.97 -0.73 -2.46
CA LEU A 15 6.62 0.59 -3.00
C LEU A 15 6.92 0.60 -4.49
N LEU A 16 5.86 0.72 -5.29
CA LEU A 16 5.97 0.81 -6.73
C LEU A 16 6.07 2.29 -7.14
N PRO A 17 7.01 2.65 -8.02
CA PRO A 17 7.15 4.01 -8.52
C PRO A 17 5.94 4.38 -9.40
N PRO A 18 5.73 5.68 -9.64
CA PRO A 18 4.75 6.13 -10.62
C PRO A 18 5.11 5.60 -12.01
N PRO A 19 4.11 5.26 -12.84
CA PRO A 19 4.37 4.82 -14.19
C PRO A 19 5.07 5.92 -15.01
N PRO A 20 5.97 5.55 -15.94
CA PRO A 20 6.77 6.52 -16.70
C PRO A 20 5.92 7.49 -17.52
N GLU A 21 4.70 7.11 -17.90
CA GLU A 21 3.72 7.96 -18.57
C GLU A 21 3.22 9.11 -17.68
N GLU A 22 3.15 8.91 -16.35
CA GLU A 22 2.83 9.98 -15.40
C GLU A 22 4.05 10.87 -15.13
N LEU A 23 5.26 10.32 -15.16
CA LEU A 23 6.50 11.06 -14.94
C LEU A 23 6.88 11.97 -16.12
N SER A 24 6.55 11.55 -17.35
CA SER A 24 6.87 12.28 -18.59
C SER A 24 5.70 13.08 -19.15
N GLY A 25 4.48 12.85 -18.64
CA GLY A 25 3.28 13.55 -19.08
C GLY A 25 3.07 14.92 -18.41
N PRO A 26 2.12 15.73 -18.89
CA PRO A 26 1.77 17.03 -18.30
C PRO A 26 0.99 16.92 -16.98
N ARG A 27 0.99 15.74 -16.32
CA ARG A 27 0.18 15.51 -15.12
C ARG A 27 0.85 16.19 -13.93
N PRO A 28 0.12 17.06 -13.20
CA PRO A 28 0.67 17.73 -12.01
C PRO A 28 0.76 16.80 -10.79
N THR A 29 0.21 15.58 -10.88
CA THR A 29 0.09 14.62 -9.78
C THR A 29 0.69 13.27 -10.17
N LEU A 30 1.42 12.67 -9.24
CA LEU A 30 2.02 11.33 -9.39
C LEU A 30 1.33 10.34 -8.47
N SER A 31 1.07 9.14 -8.97
CA SER A 31 0.49 8.05 -8.21
C SER A 31 1.60 7.15 -7.64
N LEU A 32 1.67 7.01 -6.32
CA LEU A 32 2.53 6.02 -5.66
C LEU A 32 1.68 4.85 -5.20
N THR A 33 2.13 3.62 -5.50
CA THR A 33 1.39 2.41 -5.13
C THR A 33 2.14 1.64 -4.05
N CYS A 34 1.47 1.30 -2.95
CA CYS A 34 2.00 0.42 -1.91
C CYS A 34 1.32 -0.95 -2.03
N LEU A 35 2.10 -1.96 -2.37
CA LEU A 35 1.66 -3.35 -2.45
C LEU A 35 2.04 -4.09 -1.18
N VAL A 36 1.04 -4.56 -0.43
CA VAL A 36 1.21 -5.32 0.81
C VAL A 36 0.66 -6.73 0.61
N ARG A 37 1.49 -7.77 0.81
CA ARG A 37 1.08 -9.17 0.60
C ARG A 37 1.71 -10.14 1.60
N GLY A 38 1.10 -11.32 1.73
CA GLY A 38 1.66 -12.42 2.52
C GLY A 38 1.57 -12.23 4.04
N PHE A 39 0.64 -11.40 4.51
CA PHE A 39 0.45 -11.12 5.93
C PHE A 39 -0.74 -11.88 6.53
N PHE A 40 -0.72 -12.05 7.84
CA PHE A 40 -1.83 -12.63 8.61
C PHE A 40 -1.82 -12.07 10.04
N PRO A 41 -2.97 -11.68 10.62
CA PRO A 41 -4.34 -11.73 10.07
C PRO A 41 -4.59 -10.69 8.98
N GLU A 42 -5.72 -10.77 8.27
CA GLU A 42 -6.05 -9.87 7.13
C GLU A 42 -6.29 -8.41 7.53
N SER A 43 -6.31 -8.09 8.82
CA SER A 43 -6.48 -6.72 9.33
C SER A 43 -5.13 -6.00 9.39
N ILE A 44 -4.91 -5.05 8.48
CA ILE A 44 -3.74 -4.15 8.47
C ILE A 44 -4.16 -2.69 8.31
N ASP A 45 -3.36 -1.79 8.85
CA ASP A 45 -3.47 -0.34 8.65
C ASP A 45 -2.28 0.15 7.81
N VAL A 46 -2.55 0.97 6.80
CA VAL A 46 -1.53 1.52 5.90
C VAL A 46 -1.57 3.04 6.00
N GLN A 47 -0.47 3.61 6.47
CA GLN A 47 -0.33 5.05 6.64
C GLN A 47 0.72 5.60 5.70
N TRP A 48 0.33 6.61 4.93
CA TRP A 48 1.24 7.38 4.11
C TRP A 48 1.75 8.59 4.87
N GLN A 49 3.07 8.81 4.81
CA GLN A 49 3.74 9.96 5.39
C GLN A 49 4.65 10.62 4.34
N LYS A 50 4.72 11.94 4.35
CA LYS A 50 5.62 12.75 3.54
C LYS A 50 6.46 13.60 4.48
N ASN A 51 7.79 13.48 4.43
CA ASN A 51 8.69 14.22 5.33
C ASN A 51 8.32 14.10 6.82
N GLN A 52 8.02 12.89 7.31
CA GLN A 52 7.52 12.62 8.68
C GLN A 52 6.14 13.19 9.01
N GLU A 53 5.46 13.86 8.08
CA GLU A 53 4.10 14.37 8.27
C GLU A 53 3.06 13.42 7.64
N ASN A 54 1.97 13.16 8.37
CA ASN A 54 0.87 12.34 7.86
C ASN A 54 0.17 13.05 6.70
N ILE A 55 0.03 12.36 5.58
CA ILE A 55 -0.63 12.94 4.41
C ILE A 55 -2.15 13.01 4.68
N PRO A 56 -2.85 14.09 4.28
CA PRO A 56 -4.31 14.16 4.39
C PRO A 56 -5.00 13.00 3.67
N GLU A 57 -6.15 12.56 4.19
CA GLU A 57 -6.96 11.46 3.65
C GLU A 57 -7.31 11.63 2.17
N ALA A 58 -7.49 12.87 1.71
CA ALA A 58 -7.74 13.21 0.30
C ALA A 58 -6.64 12.76 -0.68
N GLY A 59 -5.42 12.48 -0.20
CA GLY A 59 -4.31 11.95 -1.00
C GLY A 59 -4.12 10.44 -0.90
N LYS A 60 -4.98 9.72 -0.15
CA LYS A 60 -4.87 8.28 0.08
C LYS A 60 -5.92 7.56 -0.75
N SER A 61 -5.51 6.95 -1.85
CA SER A 61 -6.33 5.98 -2.57
C SER A 61 -5.76 4.59 -2.30
N GLY A 62 -6.40 3.82 -1.43
CA GLY A 62 -5.94 2.46 -1.12
C GLY A 62 -7.03 1.61 -0.47
N ASN A 63 -7.55 0.65 -1.21
CA ASN A 63 -8.33 -0.46 -0.66
C ASN A 63 -7.37 -1.48 -0.05
N ALA A 64 -7.37 -1.59 1.28
CA ALA A 64 -6.79 -2.74 2.00
C ALA A 64 -7.70 -3.96 1.79
N GLY A 65 -7.62 -4.59 0.61
CA GLY A 65 -8.44 -5.75 0.25
C GLY A 65 -7.55 -6.83 -0.33
N ASN A 66 -7.45 -7.96 0.37
CA ASN A 66 -6.95 -9.21 -0.19
C ASN A 66 -7.88 -9.65 -1.35
N SER A 67 -7.41 -9.56 -2.59
CA SER A 67 -7.98 -10.38 -3.66
C SER A 67 -7.44 -11.80 -3.47
N GLY A 68 -8.33 -12.67 -2.97
CA GLY A 68 -8.04 -14.02 -2.47
C GLY A 68 -7.35 -14.98 -3.42
#